data_AF-A0A1B7UA42-F1
#
_entry.id   AF-A0A1B7UA42-F1
#
_cell.length_a   1.000
_cell.length_b   1.000
_cell.length_c   1.000
_cell.angle_alpha   90.00
_cell.angle_beta   90.00
_cell.angle_gamma   90.00
#
_symmetry.space_group_name_H-M   'P 1'
#
loop_
_entity.id
_entity.type
_entity.pdbx_description
1 polymer ?
#
loop_
_entity_poly.entity_id
_entity_poly.type
_entity_poly.pdbx_seq_one_letter_code
_entity_poly.pdbx_strand_id
1 'polypeptide(L)'
;MTTPKTACNRSARDHDTRLRLGADLRVILCDADDATLVARLERRATEQGVVSDARIELWPELRAAFTPPDELPSVLRVDATRNLEETVERAPALLRASYR
;
A
#
# COMPACT_ATOMS: atom_id res chain seq x y z
N MET A 1 -13.26 21.44 19.42
CA MET A 1 -12.02 21.97 18.82
C MET A 1 -11.16 20.78 18.40
N THR A 2 -11.42 20.27 17.21
CA THR A 2 -10.69 19.14 16.60
C THR A 2 -9.57 19.73 15.75
N THR A 3 -8.32 19.50 16.14
CA THR A 3 -7.17 19.87 15.32
C THR A 3 -7.18 19.02 14.05
N PRO A 4 -6.97 19.61 12.85
CA PRO A 4 -6.81 18.83 11.65
C PRO A 4 -5.50 18.03 11.76
N LYS A 5 -5.60 16.70 11.62
CA LYS A 5 -4.46 15.80 11.48
C LYS A 5 -3.79 16.15 10.16
N THR A 6 -2.73 16.96 10.21
CA THR A 6 -1.92 17.35 9.05
C THR A 6 -1.67 16.12 8.19
N ALA A 7 -2.23 16.11 6.98
CA ALA A 7 -1.91 15.13 5.96
C ALA A 7 -0.41 15.29 5.68
N CYS A 8 0.41 14.47 6.34
CA CYS A 8 1.79 14.41 5.96
C CYS A 8 1.89 13.60 4.68
N ASN A 9 2.27 14.27 3.60
CA ASN A 9 2.70 13.63 2.36
C ASN A 9 3.83 12.65 2.66
N ARG A 10 3.51 11.36 2.69
CA ARG A 10 4.46 10.28 3.02
C ARG A 10 5.54 10.15 1.94
N SER A 11 5.19 10.37 0.67
CA SER A 11 6.13 10.39 -0.46
C SER A 11 7.29 11.38 -0.28
N ALA A 12 7.01 12.58 0.26
CA ALA A 12 8.03 13.59 0.52
C ALA A 12 9.01 13.17 1.64
N ARG A 13 8.53 12.42 2.64
CA ARG A 13 9.39 11.88 3.71
C ARG A 13 10.27 10.73 3.23
N ASP A 14 9.76 9.90 2.33
CA ASP A 14 10.50 8.76 1.79
C ASP A 14 11.66 9.22 0.90
N HIS A 15 11.47 10.30 0.12
CA HIS A 15 12.53 10.93 -0.67
C HIS A 15 13.64 11.54 0.22
N ASP A 16 13.27 12.25 1.29
CA ASP A 16 14.22 12.81 2.27
C ASP A 16 15.03 11.72 2.98
N THR A 17 14.37 10.63 3.39
CA THR A 17 15.03 9.50 4.07
C THR A 17 16.05 8.80 3.17
N ARG A 18 15.71 8.59 1.88
CA ARG A 18 16.62 8.00 0.89
C ARG A 18 17.90 8.82 0.72
N LEU A 19 17.75 10.15 0.56
CA LEU A 19 18.89 11.04 0.38
C LEU A 19 19.79 11.11 1.62
N ARG A 20 19.19 11.06 2.81
CA ARG A 20 19.92 11.19 4.08
C ARG A 20 20.65 9.91 4.51
N LEU A 21 20.12 8.75 4.15
CA LEU A 21 20.70 7.46 4.53
C LEU A 21 21.51 6.79 3.40
N GLY A 22 21.43 7.30 2.16
CA GLY A 22 22.06 6.67 1.00
C GLY A 22 21.54 5.27 0.69
N ALA A 23 20.36 4.92 1.22
CA ALA A 23 19.77 3.59 1.07
C ALA A 23 19.03 3.47 -0.26
N ASP A 24 19.15 2.31 -0.92
CA ASP A 24 18.32 1.99 -2.09
C ASP A 24 16.89 1.62 -1.65
N LEU A 25 15.97 2.59 -1.74
CA LEU A 25 14.57 2.39 -1.42
C LEU A 25 13.81 1.83 -2.63
N ARG A 26 13.33 0.61 -2.50
CA ARG A 26 12.42 -0.06 -3.45
C ARG A 26 11.03 -0.15 -2.85
N VAL A 27 10.00 0.22 -3.60
CA VAL A 27 8.60 0.18 -3.14
C VAL A 27 7.87 -0.89 -3.92
N ILE A 28 7.16 -1.79 -3.24
CA ILE A 28 6.24 -2.73 -3.88
C ILE A 28 4.83 -2.18 -3.73
N LEU A 29 4.20 -1.82 -4.84
CA LEU A 29 2.81 -1.39 -4.90
C LEU A 29 1.92 -2.57 -5.25
N CYS A 30 1.11 -3.01 -4.30
CA CYS A 30 0.06 -4.00 -4.53
C CYS A 30 -1.19 -3.31 -5.06
N ASP A 31 -1.62 -3.68 -6.26
CA ASP A 31 -2.80 -3.14 -6.92
C ASP A 31 -3.91 -4.19 -6.99
N ALA A 32 -5.16 -3.78 -6.86
CA ALA A 32 -6.33 -4.64 -7.04
C ALA A 32 -7.52 -3.76 -7.41
N ASP A 33 -8.47 -4.33 -8.16
CA ASP A 33 -9.69 -3.60 -8.49
C ASP A 33 -10.51 -3.23 -7.24
N ASP A 34 -11.28 -2.14 -7.35
CA ASP A 34 -12.06 -1.60 -6.24
C ASP A 34 -13.07 -2.62 -5.71
N ALA A 35 -13.67 -3.43 -6.57
CA ALA A 35 -14.62 -4.47 -6.18
C ALA A 35 -13.98 -5.51 -5.25
N THR A 36 -12.77 -5.95 -5.59
CA THR A 36 -11.97 -6.88 -4.80
C THR A 36 -11.54 -6.27 -3.47
N LEU A 37 -11.14 -5.00 -3.48
CA LEU A 37 -10.75 -4.29 -2.25
C LEU A 37 -11.93 -4.14 -1.29
N VAL A 38 -13.09 -3.72 -1.79
CA VAL A 38 -14.33 -3.60 -1.02
C VAL A 38 -14.74 -4.95 -0.43
N ALA A 39 -14.82 -6.01 -1.25
CA ALA A 39 -15.18 -7.35 -0.78
C ALA A 39 -14.23 -7.87 0.32
N ARG A 40 -12.92 -7.56 0.22
CA ARG A 40 -11.94 -7.93 1.24
C ARG A 40 -12.12 -7.14 2.54
N LEU A 41 -12.45 -5.85 2.46
CA LEU A 41 -12.72 -5.02 3.64
C LEU A 41 -13.99 -5.50 4.36
N GLU A 42 -15.06 -5.79 3.62
CA GLU A 42 -16.30 -6.36 4.17
C GLU A 42 -16.03 -7.70 4.87
N ARG A 43 -15.27 -8.60 4.23
CA ARG A 43 -14.89 -9.88 4.85
C ARG A 43 -14.16 -9.68 6.18
N ARG A 44 -13.15 -8.81 6.21
CA ARG A 44 -12.37 -8.51 7.44
C ARG A 44 -13.22 -7.92 8.56
N ALA A 45 -14.27 -7.15 8.23
CA ALA A 45 -15.17 -6.59 9.23
C ALA A 45 -15.94 -7.67 10.00
N THR A 46 -16.08 -8.87 9.43
CA THR A 46 -16.84 -9.99 10.01
C THR A 46 -15.97 -11.14 10.53
N GLU A 47 -14.67 -11.14 10.19
CA GLU A 47 -13.75 -12.23 10.50
C GLU A 47 -13.26 -12.14 11.95
N GLN A 48 -13.54 -13.18 12.75
CA GLN A 48 -13.10 -13.21 14.15
C GLN A 48 -11.57 -13.26 14.24
N GLY A 49 -11.00 -12.45 15.13
CA GLY A 49 -9.56 -12.38 15.36
C GLY A 49 -8.79 -11.53 14.34
N VAL A 50 -9.47 -10.92 13.37
CA VAL A 50 -8.86 -9.96 12.45
C VAL A 50 -9.11 -8.53 12.96
N VAL A 51 -8.02 -7.79 13.20
CA VAL A 51 -8.08 -6.36 13.51
C VAL A 51 -7.54 -5.61 12.30
N SER A 52 -8.35 -4.71 11.74
CA SER A 52 -7.93 -3.84 10.64
C SER A 52 -8.33 -2.40 10.91
N ASP A 53 -7.38 -1.47 10.75
CA ASP A 53 -7.64 -0.03 10.80
C ASP A 53 -8.45 0.44 9.57
N ALA A 54 -8.45 -0.34 8.49
CA ALA A 54 -9.23 -0.08 7.29
C ALA A 54 -10.63 -0.68 7.44
N ARG A 55 -11.59 0.15 7.87
CA ARG A 55 -13.00 -0.23 7.93
C ARG A 55 -13.72 0.12 6.63
N ILE A 56 -14.75 -0.65 6.28
CA ILE A 56 -15.46 -0.47 5.01
C ILE A 56 -16.12 0.92 4.92
N GLU A 57 -16.61 1.47 6.04
CA GLU A 57 -17.24 2.79 6.09
C GLU A 57 -16.27 3.92 5.72
N LEU A 58 -14.96 3.67 5.87
CA LEU A 58 -13.89 4.61 5.54
C LEU A 58 -13.37 4.44 4.10
N TRP A 59 -13.85 3.46 3.34
CA TRP A 59 -13.32 3.14 2.01
C TRP A 59 -13.26 4.36 1.06
N PRO A 60 -14.31 5.19 0.91
CA PRO A 60 -14.24 6.35 0.02
C PRO A 60 -13.14 7.35 0.42
N GLU A 61 -12.98 7.60 1.72
CA GLU A 61 -11.95 8.50 2.25
C GLU A 61 -10.55 7.93 2.05
N LEU A 62 -10.37 6.64 2.33
CA LEU A 62 -9.10 5.93 2.13
C LEU A 62 -8.69 5.91 0.65
N ARG A 63 -9.63 5.63 -0.25
CA ARG A 63 -9.41 5.61 -1.70
C ARG A 63 -9.07 7.00 -2.24
N ALA A 64 -9.74 8.03 -1.76
CA ALA A 64 -9.49 9.42 -2.16
C ALA A 64 -8.16 9.96 -1.61
N ALA A 65 -7.78 9.56 -0.39
CA ALA A 65 -6.52 9.96 0.21
C ALA A 65 -5.30 9.22 -0.35
N PHE A 66 -5.50 8.09 -1.04
CA PHE A 66 -4.43 7.32 -1.63
C PHE A 66 -3.84 8.02 -2.86
N THR A 67 -2.54 8.34 -2.80
CA THR A 67 -1.76 8.80 -3.94
C THR A 67 -0.73 7.73 -4.29
N PRO A 68 -0.77 7.13 -5.50
CA PRO A 68 0.22 6.15 -5.91
C PRO A 68 1.62 6.80 -5.95
N PRO A 69 2.69 6.08 -5.56
CA PRO A 69 4.06 6.61 -5.53
C PRO A 69 4.72 6.68 -6.93
N ASP A 70 4.00 7.17 -7.94
CA ASP A 70 4.43 7.14 -9.35
C ASP A 70 5.69 7.97 -9.63
N GLU A 71 6.01 8.92 -8.76
CA GLU A 71 7.22 9.75 -8.81
C GLU A 71 8.49 8.97 -8.44
N LEU A 72 8.36 7.79 -7.84
CA LEU A 72 9.50 6.95 -7.47
C LEU A 72 9.87 6.02 -8.65
N PRO A 73 11.10 6.10 -9.18
CA PRO A 73 11.51 5.24 -10.29
C PRO A 73 11.67 3.76 -9.90
N SER A 74 11.65 3.46 -8.60
CA SER A 74 11.90 2.15 -8.02
C SER A 74 10.63 1.40 -7.57
N VAL A 75 9.45 1.81 -8.07
CA VAL A 75 8.19 1.11 -7.77
C VAL A 75 8.06 -0.16 -8.60
N LEU A 76 7.87 -1.28 -7.91
CA LEU A 76 7.51 -2.58 -8.48
C LEU A 76 6.02 -2.80 -8.26
N ARG A 77 5.24 -3.05 -9.31
CA ARG A 77 3.78 -3.27 -9.20
C ARG A 77 3.46 -4.76 -9.17
N VAL A 78 2.51 -5.14 -8.31
CA VAL A 78 2.00 -6.51 -8.19
C VAL A 78 0.49 -6.48 -8.24
N ASP A 79 -0.10 -7.24 -9.17
CA ASP A 79 -1.54 -7.48 -9.20
C ASP A 79 -1.92 -8.44 -8.06
N ALA A 80 -2.62 -7.90 -7.07
CA ALA A 80 -3.11 -8.58 -5.89
C ALA A 80 -4.59 -8.96 -5.99
N THR A 81 -5.21 -8.90 -7.18
CA THR A 81 -6.66 -9.16 -7.37
C THR A 81 -7.01 -10.62 -7.09
N ARG A 82 -6.21 -11.58 -7.57
CA ARG A 82 -6.63 -12.99 -7.67
C ARG A 82 -6.27 -13.88 -6.47
N ASN A 83 -5.03 -13.84 -5.97
CA ASN A 83 -4.60 -14.72 -4.89
C ASN A 83 -3.58 -14.02 -3.97
N LEU A 84 -3.87 -13.97 -2.67
CA LEU A 84 -3.01 -13.33 -1.67
C LEU A 84 -1.71 -14.11 -1.42
N GLU A 85 -1.77 -15.44 -1.31
CA GLU A 85 -0.59 -16.29 -1.11
C GLU A 85 0.37 -16.14 -2.30
N GLU A 86 -0.15 -16.21 -3.52
CA GLU A 86 0.66 -16.02 -4.72
C GLU A 86 1.27 -14.60 -4.79
N THR A 87 0.54 -13.59 -4.33
CA THR A 87 1.03 -12.21 -4.22
C THR A 87 2.19 -12.11 -3.23
N VAL A 88 2.06 -12.74 -2.06
CA VAL A 88 3.09 -12.76 -1.01
C VAL A 88 4.34 -13.49 -1.47
N GLU A 89 4.22 -14.57 -2.24
CA GLU A 89 5.39 -15.28 -2.79
C GLU A 89 6.07 -14.50 -3.94
N ARG A 90 5.28 -13.84 -4.79
CA ARG A 90 5.80 -13.08 -5.94
C ARG A 90 6.52 -11.80 -5.55
N ALA A 91 6.03 -11.08 -4.54
CA ALA A 91 6.58 -9.77 -4.16
C ALA A 91 8.07 -9.83 -3.77
N PRO A 92 8.55 -10.74 -2.91
CA PRO A 92 9.96 -10.90 -2.60
C PRO A 92 10.81 -11.32 -3.81
N ALA A 93 10.25 -12.15 -4.71
CA ALA A 93 10.95 -12.57 -5.92
C ALA A 93 11.20 -11.39 -6.86
N LEU A 94 10.19 -10.54 -7.06
CA LEU A 94 10.32 -9.30 -7.85
C LEU A 94 11.35 -8.34 -7.24
N LEU A 95 11.31 -8.17 -5.91
CA LEU A 95 12.28 -7.34 -5.21
C LEU A 95 13.71 -7.85 -5.44
N ARG A 96 13.96 -9.15 -5.25
CA ARG A 96 15.28 -9.77 -5.46
C ARG A 96 15.75 -9.65 -6.92
N ALA A 97 14.86 -9.86 -7.88
CA ALA A 97 15.18 -9.72 -9.31
C ALA A 97 15.59 -8.29 -9.67
N SER A 98 15.03 -7.30 -8.98
CA SER A 98 15.28 -5.89 -9.24
C SER A 98 16.67 -5.39 -8.82
N TYR A 99 17.40 -6.18 -8.01
CA TYR A 99 18.78 -5.92 -7.59
C TYR A 99 19.84 -6.62 -8.47
N ARG A 100 19.42 -7.41 -9.46
CA ARG A 100 20.33 -8.06 -10.42
C ARG A 100 20.52 -7.17 -11.66
#